data_AF-A0A821GI35-F1
#
_entry.id   AF-A0A821GI35-F1
#
_cell.length_a   1.000
_cell.length_b   1.000
_cell.length_c   1.000
_cell.angle_alpha   90.00
_cell.angle_beta   90.00
_cell.angle_gamma   90.00
#
_symmetry.space_group_name_H-M   'P 1'
#
loop_
_entity.id
_entity.type
_entity.pdbx_description
1 polymer ?
#
loop_
_entity_poly.entity_id
_entity_poly.type
_entity_poly.pdbx_seq_one_letter_code
_entity_poly.pdbx_strand_id
1 'polypeptide(L)'
;MNALAVAGDEQPSDHRFSGSSRKKSQARRQSSIVDLWATVDRSRLEQDVHIIPLDELYQRFHTHPRDGLSSASIADAQAQYGLNKIVPPKPPRYLWLLFKQLFMGFNTILWVAAIFAFLAYKPFGDPIPSITNLALGVVLVIVITCNSILNAYQEIKSIKIVASFSKLLPPIATVQRDGREQQIIVDQIVPGDIILVRMGDKLPADCRFLMCEGIKVKTFHINYIV
;
A
#
# COMPACT_ATOMS: atom_id res chain seq x y z
N MET A 1 36.03 -21.29 2.68
CA MET A 1 35.98 -22.34 3.73
C MET A 1 34.63 -23.02 3.60
N ASN A 2 34.63 -24.29 3.19
CA ASN A 2 33.43 -25.08 2.87
C ASN A 2 32.86 -25.75 4.13
N ALA A 3 31.54 -25.94 4.18
CA ALA A 3 30.89 -26.91 5.06
C ALA A 3 29.72 -27.58 4.34
N LEU A 4 29.80 -28.91 4.23
CA LEU A 4 28.78 -29.87 3.78
C LEU A 4 28.12 -30.47 5.03
N ALA A 5 26.80 -30.68 4.99
CA ALA A 5 26.10 -31.54 5.94
C ALA A 5 24.95 -32.29 5.24
N VAL A 6 24.95 -33.62 5.40
CA VAL A 6 23.91 -34.57 4.94
C VAL A 6 23.37 -35.29 6.18
N ALA A 7 22.05 -35.29 6.33
CA ALA A 7 21.24 -36.18 7.18
C ALA A 7 19.79 -35.98 6.70
N GLY A 8 18.89 -36.94 6.59
CA GLY A 8 18.79 -38.36 6.87
C GLY A 8 17.36 -38.71 6.43
N ASP A 9 17.14 -39.92 5.95
CA ASP A 9 15.90 -40.37 5.32
C ASP A 9 14.83 -40.69 6.39
N GLU A 10 13.70 -39.97 6.39
CA GLU A 10 12.49 -40.32 7.16
C GLU A 10 11.26 -40.27 6.25
N GLN A 11 10.65 -41.45 6.05
CA GLN A 11 9.39 -41.62 5.34
C GLN A 11 8.19 -41.07 6.16
N PRO A 12 7.17 -40.46 5.52
CA PRO A 12 6.02 -39.92 6.23
C PRO A 12 4.94 -40.99 6.45
N SER A 13 4.52 -41.17 7.70
CA SER A 13 3.34 -41.95 8.07
C SER A 13 2.04 -41.19 7.81
N ASP A 14 1.13 -41.85 7.12
CA ASP A 14 -0.12 -41.35 6.55
C ASP A 14 -1.22 -41.15 7.62
N HIS A 15 -1.64 -39.89 7.86
CA HIS A 15 -2.90 -39.61 8.55
C HIS A 15 -3.72 -38.57 7.74
N ARG A 16 -4.70 -39.11 7.02
CA ARG A 16 -5.78 -38.36 6.35
C ARG A 16 -6.65 -37.64 7.38
N PHE A 17 -6.77 -36.32 7.28
CA PHE A 17 -7.95 -35.62 7.77
C PHE A 17 -8.40 -34.52 6.79
N SER A 18 -9.70 -34.54 6.51
CA SER A 18 -10.40 -33.77 5.49
C SER A 18 -10.37 -32.27 5.76
N GLY A 19 -9.92 -31.48 4.78
CA GLY A 19 -9.92 -30.01 4.83
C GLY A 19 -10.03 -29.38 3.45
N SER A 20 -11.00 -29.79 2.63
CA SER A 20 -11.10 -29.38 1.22
C SER A 20 -11.71 -27.98 0.99
N SER A 21 -12.31 -27.34 2.00
CA SER A 21 -12.97 -26.03 1.81
C SER A 21 -12.14 -24.80 2.21
N ARG A 22 -11.14 -24.92 3.10
CA ARG A 22 -10.27 -23.78 3.47
C ARG A 22 -9.10 -23.54 2.49
N LYS A 23 -8.67 -24.58 1.76
CA LYS A 23 -7.55 -24.46 0.79
C LYS A 23 -7.92 -23.66 -0.47
N LYS A 24 -9.19 -23.67 -0.92
CA LYS A 24 -9.60 -22.99 -2.16
C LYS A 24 -9.56 -21.45 -2.09
N SER A 25 -9.86 -20.85 -0.94
CA SER A 25 -9.82 -19.39 -0.78
C SER A 25 -8.39 -18.87 -0.62
N GLN A 26 -7.52 -19.65 0.05
CA GLN A 26 -6.10 -19.35 0.20
C GLN A 26 -5.34 -19.56 -1.13
N ALA A 27 -5.68 -20.60 -1.89
CA ALA A 27 -5.13 -20.85 -3.23
C ALA A 27 -5.51 -19.75 -4.25
N ARG A 28 -6.75 -19.22 -4.19
CA ARG A 28 -7.18 -18.10 -5.06
C ARG A 28 -6.49 -16.77 -4.74
N ARG A 29 -6.11 -16.55 -3.48
CA ARG A 29 -5.39 -15.34 -3.06
C ARG A 29 -3.89 -15.45 -3.36
N GLN A 30 -3.34 -16.66 -3.23
CA GLN A 30 -1.98 -16.97 -3.63
C GLN A 30 -1.80 -16.89 -5.15
N SER A 31 -2.79 -17.32 -5.95
CA SER A 31 -2.70 -17.22 -7.42
C SER A 31 -2.57 -15.76 -7.86
N SER A 32 -3.32 -14.84 -7.26
CA SER A 32 -3.22 -13.41 -7.61
C SER A 32 -1.84 -12.79 -7.32
N ILE A 33 -1.13 -13.27 -6.29
CA ILE A 33 0.23 -12.82 -5.97
C ILE A 33 1.21 -13.45 -6.96
N VAL A 34 1.10 -14.75 -7.24
CA VAL A 34 1.97 -15.46 -8.19
C VAL A 34 1.82 -14.92 -9.62
N ASP A 35 0.59 -14.56 -10.02
CA ASP A 35 0.28 -13.96 -11.32
C ASP A 35 0.88 -12.54 -11.45
N LEU A 36 0.90 -11.77 -10.34
CA LEU A 36 1.55 -10.46 -10.29
C LEU A 36 3.06 -10.57 -10.55
N TRP A 37 3.75 -11.51 -9.90
CA TRP A 37 5.20 -11.73 -10.10
C TRP A 37 5.56 -12.18 -11.52
N ALA A 38 4.65 -12.85 -12.22
CA ALA A 38 4.85 -13.26 -13.61
C ALA A 38 4.75 -12.09 -14.61
N THR A 39 3.99 -11.05 -14.26
CA THR A 39 3.89 -9.80 -15.05
C THR A 39 4.93 -8.74 -14.70
N VAL A 40 5.72 -8.94 -13.63
CA VAL A 40 6.83 -8.03 -13.32
C VAL A 40 7.92 -8.24 -14.37
N ASP A 41 8.02 -7.27 -15.27
CA ASP A 41 9.10 -7.17 -16.24
C ASP A 41 10.45 -7.10 -15.52
N ARG A 42 11.13 -8.25 -15.45
CA ARG A 42 12.42 -8.40 -14.74
C ARG A 42 13.54 -7.60 -15.38
N SER A 43 13.38 -7.11 -16.61
CA SER A 43 14.32 -6.17 -17.21
C SER A 43 14.47 -4.88 -16.39
N ARG A 44 13.46 -4.53 -15.58
CA ARG A 44 13.51 -3.39 -14.64
C ARG A 44 14.28 -3.69 -13.35
N LEU A 45 14.53 -4.97 -13.01
CA LEU A 45 15.32 -5.39 -11.84
C LEU A 45 16.81 -5.45 -12.15
N GLU A 46 17.18 -5.54 -13.43
CA GLU A 46 18.56 -5.34 -13.89
C GLU A 46 18.87 -3.84 -14.00
N GLN A 47 18.86 -3.13 -12.87
CA GLN A 47 19.25 -1.72 -12.83
C GLN A 47 20.78 -1.58 -12.91
N ASP A 48 21.35 -1.81 -14.08
CA ASP A 48 22.74 -1.51 -14.41
C ASP A 48 23.07 0.00 -14.39
N VAL A 49 22.04 0.84 -14.26
CA VAL A 49 22.12 2.30 -14.28
C VAL A 49 23.17 2.85 -13.31
N HIS A 50 23.46 2.17 -12.19
CA HIS A 50 24.48 2.59 -11.22
C HIS A 50 25.92 2.13 -11.56
N ILE A 51 26.09 1.11 -12.41
CA ILE A 51 27.39 0.53 -12.80
C ILE A 51 27.88 1.02 -14.17
N ILE A 52 26.98 1.43 -15.08
CA ILE A 52 27.36 1.94 -16.40
C ILE A 52 28.16 3.25 -16.31
N PRO A 53 29.09 3.54 -17.24
CA PRO A 53 29.79 4.81 -17.29
C PRO A 53 28.84 6.00 -17.50
N LEU A 54 29.25 7.19 -17.07
CA LEU A 54 28.42 8.40 -17.15
C LEU A 54 28.06 8.77 -18.59
N ASP A 55 28.96 8.60 -19.55
CA ASP A 55 28.71 8.92 -20.95
C ASP A 55 27.58 8.05 -21.54
N GLU A 56 27.58 6.76 -21.20
CA GLU A 56 26.52 5.83 -21.60
C GLU A 56 25.20 6.17 -20.92
N LEU A 57 25.23 6.58 -19.64
CA LEU A 57 24.06 7.05 -18.92
C LEU A 57 23.42 8.27 -19.62
N TYR A 58 24.22 9.27 -19.98
CA TYR A 58 23.76 10.46 -20.66
C TYR A 58 23.18 10.15 -22.05
N GLN A 59 23.79 9.22 -22.79
CA GLN A 59 23.26 8.78 -24.08
C GLN A 59 21.94 8.02 -23.94
N ARG A 60 21.84 7.09 -22.98
CA ARG A 60 20.66 6.24 -22.76
C ARG A 60 19.41 7.04 -22.36
N PHE A 61 19.59 8.10 -21.58
CA PHE A 61 18.50 8.98 -21.16
C PHE A 61 18.38 10.27 -21.98
N HIS A 62 19.22 10.44 -23.01
CA HIS A 62 19.27 11.64 -23.86
C HIS A 62 19.41 12.95 -23.07
N THR A 63 20.19 12.93 -21.98
CA THR A 63 20.39 14.05 -21.06
C THR A 63 21.73 14.72 -21.30
N HIS A 64 21.77 16.06 -21.33
CA HIS A 64 23.03 16.80 -21.39
C HIS A 64 23.60 17.04 -19.98
N PRO A 65 24.92 16.82 -19.72
CA PRO A 65 25.49 16.93 -18.38
C PRO A 65 25.37 18.32 -17.72
N ARG A 66 25.37 19.38 -18.53
CA ARG A 66 25.27 20.77 -18.06
C ARG A 66 23.92 21.40 -18.27
N ASP A 67 23.23 21.03 -19.35
CA ASP A 67 21.98 21.69 -19.72
C ASP A 67 20.75 20.91 -19.26
N GLY A 68 20.93 19.67 -18.82
CA GLY A 68 19.85 18.78 -18.45
C GLY A 68 19.03 18.33 -19.66
N LEU A 69 17.75 18.05 -19.43
CA LEU A 69 16.80 17.70 -20.48
C LEU A 69 16.22 18.95 -21.14
N SER A 70 15.91 18.84 -22.44
CA SER A 70 15.21 19.89 -23.16
C SER A 70 13.70 19.82 -22.91
N SER A 71 13.02 20.97 -22.93
CA SER A 71 11.55 21.04 -22.81
C SER A 71 10.81 20.16 -23.83
N ALA A 72 11.37 19.99 -25.04
CA ALA A 72 10.79 19.13 -26.08
C ALA A 72 10.90 17.64 -25.74
N SER A 73 12.09 17.20 -25.29
CA SER A 73 12.35 15.80 -24.91
C SER A 73 11.50 15.36 -23.71
N ILE A 74 11.10 16.29 -22.85
CA ILE A 74 10.26 15.99 -21.67
C ILE A 74 8.86 15.57 -22.07
N ALA A 75 8.26 16.19 -23.09
CA ALA A 75 6.93 15.82 -23.55
C ALA A 75 6.93 14.37 -24.08
N ASP A 76 7.96 14.00 -24.85
CA ASP A 76 8.14 12.65 -25.36
C ASP A 76 8.40 11.64 -24.22
N ALA A 77 9.25 12.00 -23.26
CA ALA A 77 9.53 11.17 -22.09
C ALA A 77 8.28 10.97 -21.20
N GLN A 78 7.46 12.01 -21.01
CA GLN A 78 6.20 11.90 -20.27
C GLN A 78 5.17 11.02 -21.00
N ALA A 79 5.15 11.05 -22.34
CA ALA A 79 4.32 10.16 -23.13
C ALA A 79 4.77 8.69 -23.02
N GLN A 80 6.08 8.44 -22.94
CA GLN A 80 6.66 7.10 -22.84
C GLN A 80 6.57 6.49 -21.43
N TYR A 81 6.94 7.27 -20.40
CA TYR A 81 7.10 6.77 -19.03
C TYR A 81 5.92 7.11 -18.10
N GLY A 82 5.10 8.10 -18.47
CA GLY A 82 4.04 8.63 -17.62
C GLY A 82 4.54 9.54 -16.49
N LEU A 83 3.61 9.98 -15.64
CA LEU A 83 3.91 10.84 -14.50
C LEU A 83 4.57 10.04 -13.37
N ASN A 84 5.47 10.68 -12.61
CA ASN A 84 6.10 10.13 -11.41
C ASN A 84 5.11 10.12 -10.23
N LYS A 85 4.04 9.32 -10.35
CA LYS A 85 2.97 9.23 -9.37
C LYS A 85 2.69 7.79 -9.02
N ILE A 86 2.82 7.49 -7.74
CA ILE A 86 2.34 6.23 -7.18
C ILE A 86 0.81 6.28 -7.24
N VAL A 87 0.20 5.38 -8.03
CA VAL A 87 -1.25 5.29 -8.14
C VAL A 87 -1.81 4.94 -6.76
N PRO A 88 -2.61 5.81 -6.12
CA PRO A 88 -3.12 5.52 -4.79
C PRO A 88 -4.07 4.32 -4.85
N PRO A 89 -4.08 3.45 -3.83
CA PRO A 89 -5.03 2.35 -3.78
C PRO A 89 -6.46 2.88 -3.83
N LYS A 90 -7.34 2.17 -4.55
CA LYS A 90 -8.75 2.54 -4.68
C LYS A 90 -9.37 2.68 -3.29
N PRO A 91 -10.14 3.75 -3.01
CA PRO A 91 -10.78 3.91 -1.72
C PRO A 91 -11.70 2.71 -1.44
N PRO A 92 -11.75 2.20 -0.20
CA PRO A 92 -12.65 1.11 0.14
C PRO A 92 -14.10 1.52 -0.14
N ARG A 93 -14.90 0.55 -0.61
CA ARG A 93 -16.33 0.77 -0.83
C ARG A 93 -17.00 1.12 0.51
N TYR A 94 -17.79 2.19 0.55
CA TYR A 94 -18.49 2.65 1.77
C TYR A 94 -19.30 1.53 2.46
N LEU A 95 -19.96 0.66 1.68
CA LEU A 95 -20.69 -0.51 2.17
C LEU A 95 -19.77 -1.53 2.88
N TRP A 96 -18.56 -1.73 2.36
CA TRP A 96 -17.59 -2.62 2.98
C TRP A 96 -17.05 -2.05 4.30
N LEU A 97 -16.86 -0.72 4.35
CA LEU A 97 -16.46 -0.03 5.57
C LEU A 97 -17.54 -0.14 6.65
N LEU A 98 -18.80 0.05 6.28
CA LEU A 98 -19.93 -0.12 7.19
C LEU A 98 -20.03 -1.57 7.69
N PHE A 99 -19.87 -2.55 6.80
CA PHE A 99 -19.87 -3.96 7.18
C PHE A 99 -18.73 -4.28 8.15
N LYS A 100 -17.51 -3.81 7.87
CA LYS A 100 -16.37 -3.95 8.78
C LYS A 100 -16.68 -3.36 10.15
N GLN A 101 -17.27 -2.17 10.20
CA GLN A 101 -17.56 -1.50 11.46
C GLN A 101 -18.71 -2.15 12.24
N LEU A 102 -19.62 -2.85 11.56
CA LEU A 102 -20.76 -3.51 12.17
C LEU A 102 -20.38 -4.82 12.87
N PHE A 103 -19.34 -5.51 12.39
CA PHE A 103 -18.93 -6.83 12.88
C PHE A 103 -17.59 -6.87 13.63
N MET A 104 -16.90 -5.73 13.76
CA MET A 104 -15.55 -5.68 14.31
C MET A 104 -15.46 -4.73 15.51
N GLY A 105 -14.47 -4.92 16.38
CA GLY A 105 -14.26 -4.10 17.57
C GLY A 105 -15.36 -4.27 18.61
N PHE A 106 -15.79 -3.15 19.21
CA PHE A 106 -16.80 -3.11 20.29
C PHE A 106 -18.17 -3.68 19.87
N ASN A 107 -18.57 -3.47 18.61
CA ASN A 107 -19.85 -3.98 18.08
C ASN A 107 -19.93 -5.52 18.12
N THR A 108 -18.80 -6.23 18.06
CA THR A 108 -18.74 -7.69 18.22
C THR A 108 -19.28 -8.15 19.57
N ILE A 109 -18.94 -7.42 20.64
CA ILE A 109 -19.37 -7.74 22.01
C ILE A 109 -20.89 -7.53 22.13
N LEU A 110 -21.40 -6.45 21.53
CA LEU A 110 -22.82 -6.15 21.50
C LEU A 110 -23.63 -7.18 20.71
N TRP A 111 -23.09 -7.71 19.60
CA TRP A 111 -23.72 -8.81 18.87
C TRP A 111 -23.82 -10.07 19.72
N VAL A 112 -22.75 -10.41 20.45
CA VAL A 112 -22.76 -11.54 21.38
C VAL A 112 -23.80 -11.33 22.49
N ALA A 113 -23.89 -10.12 23.06
CA ALA A 113 -24.90 -9.78 24.05
C ALA A 113 -26.33 -9.86 23.49
N ALA A 114 -26.55 -9.41 22.25
CA ALA A 114 -27.83 -9.51 21.57
C ALA A 114 -28.24 -10.98 21.35
N ILE A 115 -27.31 -11.84 20.93
CA ILE A 115 -27.55 -13.28 20.79
C ILE A 115 -27.95 -13.89 22.14
N PHE A 116 -27.26 -13.55 23.23
CA PHE A 116 -27.65 -14.03 24.57
C PHE A 116 -29.03 -13.53 25.00
N ALA A 117 -29.39 -12.28 24.69
CA ALA A 117 -30.72 -11.74 24.97
C ALA A 117 -31.82 -12.49 24.18
N PHE A 118 -31.57 -12.84 22.92
CA PHE A 118 -32.48 -13.66 22.12
C PHE A 118 -32.57 -15.11 22.62
N LEU A 119 -31.46 -15.73 23.05
CA LEU A 119 -31.48 -17.06 23.67
C LEU A 119 -32.22 -17.06 25.00
N ALA A 120 -32.10 -15.97 25.78
CA ALA A 120 -32.80 -15.80 27.05
C ALA A 120 -34.31 -15.50 26.88
N TYR A 121 -34.78 -15.18 25.66
CA TYR A 121 -36.21 -15.04 25.38
C TYR A 121 -36.93 -16.39 25.43
N LYS A 122 -36.31 -17.45 24.90
CA LYS A 122 -36.80 -18.83 24.98
C LYS A 122 -35.64 -19.76 25.39
N PRO A 123 -35.33 -19.85 26.69
CA PRO A 123 -34.31 -20.77 27.18
C PRO A 123 -34.70 -22.22 26.86
N PHE A 124 -33.72 -23.14 26.88
CA PHE A 124 -33.96 -24.57 26.70
C PHE A 124 -34.84 -25.12 27.85
N GLY A 125 -36.16 -25.03 27.71
CA GLY A 125 -37.20 -25.42 28.66
C GLY A 125 -38.56 -24.77 28.34
N ASP A 126 -39.60 -25.08 29.13
CA ASP A 126 -40.95 -24.46 29.05
C ASP A 126 -41.23 -23.40 30.14
N PRO A 127 -40.47 -22.29 30.27
CA PRO A 127 -40.90 -21.13 31.05
C PRO A 127 -41.66 -20.10 30.20
N ILE A 128 -42.38 -19.21 30.89
CA ILE A 128 -43.15 -18.12 30.27
C ILE A 128 -42.20 -17.20 29.48
N PRO A 129 -42.50 -16.89 28.20
CA PRO A 129 -41.66 -16.04 27.38
C PRO A 129 -41.57 -14.63 27.99
N SER A 130 -40.34 -14.17 28.28
CA SER A 130 -40.10 -12.82 28.80
C SER A 130 -39.98 -11.83 27.65
N ILE A 131 -41.06 -11.08 27.39
CA ILE A 131 -41.10 -10.01 26.36
C ILE A 131 -39.98 -8.99 26.57
N THR A 132 -39.53 -8.80 27.82
CA THR A 132 -38.42 -7.92 28.19
C THR A 132 -37.09 -8.33 27.54
N ASN A 133 -36.80 -9.63 27.45
CA ASN A 133 -35.55 -10.11 26.84
C ASN A 133 -35.55 -9.92 25.32
N LEU A 134 -36.71 -10.07 24.68
CA LEU A 134 -36.90 -9.78 23.26
C LEU A 134 -36.72 -8.28 22.97
N ALA A 135 -37.34 -7.43 23.79
CA ALA A 135 -37.19 -5.97 23.67
C ALA A 135 -35.73 -5.55 23.84
N LEU A 136 -35.01 -6.14 24.80
CA LEU A 136 -33.58 -5.87 25.03
C LEU A 136 -32.72 -6.27 23.82
N GLY A 137 -32.97 -7.43 23.21
CA GLY A 137 -32.29 -7.85 21.96
C GLY A 137 -32.53 -6.89 20.79
N VAL A 138 -33.78 -6.45 20.60
CA VAL A 138 -34.14 -5.48 19.54
C VAL A 138 -33.46 -4.13 19.77
N VAL A 139 -33.47 -3.63 21.01
CA VAL A 139 -32.79 -2.37 21.37
C VAL A 139 -31.29 -2.47 21.11
N LEU A 140 -30.65 -3.59 21.45
CA LEU A 140 -29.21 -3.80 21.18
C LEU A 140 -28.90 -3.74 19.68
N VAL A 141 -29.72 -4.35 18.83
CA VAL A 141 -29.52 -4.29 17.36
C VAL A 141 -29.62 -2.85 16.84
N ILE A 142 -30.55 -2.06 17.35
CA ILE A 142 -30.69 -0.63 17.01
C ILE A 142 -29.43 0.14 17.44
N VAL A 143 -28.95 -0.08 18.67
CA VAL A 143 -27.75 0.57 19.21
C VAL A 143 -26.51 0.21 18.37
N ILE A 144 -26.33 -1.06 18.01
CA ILE A 144 -25.24 -1.53 17.14
C ILE A 144 -25.26 -0.80 15.80
N THR A 145 -26.44 -0.73 15.17
CA THR A 145 -26.62 -0.09 13.86
C THR A 145 -26.26 1.39 13.91
N CYS A 146 -26.77 2.10 14.92
CA CYS A 146 -26.47 3.51 15.13
C CYS A 146 -24.97 3.75 15.37
N ASN A 147 -24.35 2.97 16.27
CA ASN A 147 -22.93 3.09 16.59
C ASN A 147 -22.05 2.80 15.37
N SER A 148 -22.40 1.78 14.57
CA SER A 148 -21.68 1.46 13.34
C SER A 148 -21.70 2.60 12.32
N ILE A 149 -22.86 3.26 12.15
CA ILE A 149 -23.00 4.41 11.25
C ILE A 149 -22.14 5.58 11.71
N LEU A 150 -22.20 5.91 13.01
CA LEU A 150 -21.42 7.01 13.59
C LEU A 150 -19.92 6.77 13.43
N ASN A 151 -19.46 5.56 13.72
CA ASN A 151 -18.06 5.19 13.57
C ASN A 151 -17.60 5.23 12.11
N ALA A 152 -18.39 4.67 11.19
CA ALA A 152 -18.09 4.72 9.76
C ALA A 152 -18.01 6.18 9.27
N TYR A 153 -18.91 7.04 9.74
CA TYR A 153 -18.89 8.47 9.42
C TYR A 153 -17.61 9.16 9.93
N GLN A 154 -17.18 8.86 11.16
CA GLN A 154 -15.94 9.39 11.74
C GLN A 154 -14.70 8.91 11.00
N GLU A 155 -14.66 7.65 10.58
CA GLU A 155 -13.56 7.07 9.80
C GLU A 155 -13.47 7.75 8.42
N ILE A 156 -14.61 7.90 7.72
CA ILE A 156 -14.66 8.61 6.42
C ILE A 156 -14.22 10.07 6.56
N LYS A 157 -14.67 10.76 7.61
CA LYS A 157 -14.29 12.16 7.86
C LYS A 157 -12.79 12.27 8.10
N SER A 158 -12.22 11.38 8.91
CA SER A 158 -10.78 11.34 9.20
C SER A 158 -9.96 11.09 7.94
N ILE A 159 -10.36 10.11 7.11
CA ILE A 159 -9.68 9.81 5.84
C ILE A 159 -9.70 11.02 4.90
N LYS A 160 -10.84 11.72 4.79
CA LYS A 160 -10.96 12.92 3.94
C LYS A 160 -10.07 14.07 4.41
N ILE A 161 -10.01 14.32 5.71
CA ILE A 161 -9.18 15.37 6.30
C ILE A 161 -7.71 15.12 5.96
N VAL A 162 -7.21 13.91 6.24
CA VAL A 162 -5.83 13.52 5.93
C VAL A 162 -5.53 13.66 4.43
N ALA A 163 -6.44 13.18 3.57
CA ALA A 163 -6.26 13.26 2.13
C ALA A 163 -6.27 14.71 1.59
N SER A 164 -6.98 15.63 2.26
CA SER A 164 -7.01 17.04 1.85
C SER A 164 -5.70 17.76 2.15
N PHE A 165 -5.08 17.50 3.31
CA PHE A 165 -3.79 18.09 3.66
C PHE A 165 -2.67 17.66 2.71
N SER A 166 -2.62 16.38 2.34
CA SER A 166 -1.60 15.88 1.38
C SER A 166 -1.76 16.44 -0.03
N LYS A 167 -2.92 17.00 -0.39
CA LYS A 167 -3.17 17.59 -1.71
C LYS A 167 -2.85 19.08 -1.79
N LEU A 168 -2.82 19.78 -0.65
CA LEU A 168 -2.67 21.24 -0.62
C LEU A 168 -1.25 21.73 -0.91
N LEU A 169 -0.24 20.89 -0.67
CA LEU A 169 1.15 21.22 -0.95
C LEU A 169 1.73 20.13 -1.85
N PRO A 170 1.74 20.33 -3.19
CA PRO A 170 2.48 19.42 -4.06
C PRO A 170 3.96 19.49 -3.68
N PRO A 171 4.64 18.34 -3.50
CA PRO A 171 6.08 18.35 -3.31
C PRO A 171 6.75 18.96 -4.55
N ILE A 172 7.66 19.90 -4.32
CA ILE A 172 8.43 20.59 -5.36
C ILE A 172 9.87 20.05 -5.31
N ALA A 173 10.46 19.82 -6.48
CA ALA A 173 11.87 19.52 -6.64
C ALA A 173 12.54 20.59 -7.51
N THR A 174 13.83 20.82 -7.27
CA THR A 174 14.65 21.68 -8.14
C THR A 174 15.34 20.79 -9.17
N VAL A 175 15.13 21.07 -10.45
CA VAL A 175 15.75 20.34 -11.57
C VAL A 175 16.47 21.29 -12.50
N GLN A 176 17.42 20.78 -13.27
CA GLN A 176 18.07 21.50 -14.35
C GLN A 176 17.47 21.08 -15.69
N ARG A 177 16.85 22.03 -16.40
CA ARG A 177 16.24 21.86 -17.71
C ARG A 177 16.55 23.08 -18.58
N ASP A 178 16.84 22.85 -19.86
CA ASP A 178 17.25 23.89 -20.82
C ASP A 178 18.38 24.81 -20.29
N GLY A 179 19.33 24.25 -19.54
CA GLY A 179 20.45 25.00 -18.94
C GLY A 179 20.11 25.87 -17.74
N ARG A 180 18.88 25.78 -17.20
CA ARG A 180 18.41 26.61 -16.09
C ARG A 180 17.88 25.77 -14.94
N GLU A 181 18.07 26.25 -13.71
CA GLU A 181 17.41 25.70 -12.54
C GLU A 181 15.92 26.07 -12.56
N GLN A 182 15.05 25.08 -12.44
CA GLN A 182 13.61 25.23 -12.42
C GLN A 182 13.01 24.45 -11.26
N GLN A 183 12.03 25.05 -10.58
CA GLN A 183 11.25 24.36 -9.56
C GLN A 183 10.02 23.73 -10.21
N ILE A 184 9.91 22.41 -10.13
CA ILE A 184 8.81 21.65 -10.73
C ILE A 184 8.13 20.76 -9.69
N ILE A 185 6.89 20.39 -9.98
CA ILE A 185 6.16 19.42 -9.16
C ILE A 185 6.80 18.04 -9.35
N VAL A 186 7.01 17.30 -8.25
CA VAL A 186 7.66 15.98 -8.27
C VAL A 186 6.96 14.98 -9.20
N ASP A 187 5.63 15.06 -9.34
CA ASP A 187 4.84 14.25 -10.27
C ASP A 187 5.27 14.41 -11.74
N GLN A 188 5.93 15.52 -12.11
CA GLN A 188 6.36 15.83 -13.49
C GLN A 188 7.82 15.45 -13.80
N ILE A 189 8.53 14.89 -12.81
CA ILE A 189 9.90 14.39 -13.00
C ILE A 189 9.86 13.18 -13.93
N VAL A 190 10.82 13.13 -14.85
CA VAL A 190 10.98 12.02 -15.81
C VAL A 190 12.37 11.39 -15.69
N PRO A 191 12.55 10.11 -16.10
CA PRO A 191 13.86 9.51 -16.20
C PRO A 191 14.79 10.36 -17.08
N GLY A 192 15.97 10.69 -16.57
CA GLY A 192 16.93 11.58 -17.24
C GLY A 192 16.99 13.00 -16.70
N ASP A 193 16.06 13.42 -15.83
CA ASP A 193 16.15 14.73 -15.17
C ASP A 193 17.39 14.81 -14.25
N ILE A 194 18.08 15.96 -14.31
CA ILE A 194 19.14 16.29 -13.35
C ILE A 194 18.50 17.03 -12.18
N ILE A 195 18.49 16.41 -11.00
CA ILE A 195 17.87 16.95 -9.80
C ILE A 195 18.94 17.58 -8.89
N LEU A 196 18.68 18.81 -8.45
CA LEU A 196 19.50 19.49 -7.45
C LEU A 196 18.88 19.30 -6.08
N VAL A 197 19.64 18.67 -5.18
CA VAL A 197 19.20 18.34 -3.82
C VAL A 197 20.02 19.17 -2.83
N ARG A 198 19.33 19.96 -2.00
CA ARG A 198 19.97 20.74 -0.93
C ARG A 198 19.83 20.04 0.42
N MET A 199 20.58 20.51 1.41
CA MET A 199 20.49 19.99 2.77
C MET A 199 19.06 20.17 3.32
N GLY A 200 18.42 19.08 3.70
CA GLY A 200 17.06 19.06 4.24
C GLY A 200 15.98 18.68 3.21
N ASP A 201 16.32 18.65 1.92
CA ASP A 201 15.40 18.21 0.88
C ASP A 201 15.18 16.69 0.94
N LYS A 202 13.97 16.27 0.58
CA LYS A 202 13.64 14.86 0.36
C LYS A 202 13.99 14.49 -1.07
N LEU A 203 14.54 13.29 -1.28
CA LEU A 203 14.75 12.76 -2.63
C LEU A 203 13.39 12.52 -3.31
N PRO A 204 13.14 13.09 -4.50
CA PRO A 204 11.83 13.02 -5.14
C PRO A 204 11.60 11.73 -5.96
N ALA A 205 12.67 11.01 -6.30
CA ALA A 205 12.66 9.74 -7.02
C ALA A 205 13.95 8.95 -6.73
N ASP A 206 14.05 7.72 -7.24
CA ASP A 206 15.30 6.96 -7.24
C ASP A 206 16.31 7.64 -8.17
N CYS A 207 17.46 8.03 -7.62
CA CYS A 207 18.45 8.85 -8.31
C CYS A 207 19.83 8.20 -8.28
N ARG A 208 20.60 8.37 -9.36
CA ARG A 208 22.05 8.14 -9.36
C ARG A 208 22.77 9.43 -9.03
N PHE A 209 23.64 9.39 -8.03
CA PHE A 209 24.47 10.54 -7.66
C PHE A 209 25.57 10.78 -8.71
N LEU A 210 25.60 11.99 -9.28
CA LEU A 210 26.60 12.41 -10.26
C LEU A 210 27.76 13.18 -9.60
N MET A 211 27.40 14.10 -8.68
CA MET A 211 28.32 14.98 -7.96
C MET A 211 27.81 15.10 -6.52
N CYS A 212 28.68 14.90 -5.53
CA CYS A 212 28.32 14.95 -4.11
C CYS A 212 29.48 15.51 -3.28
N GLU A 213 29.16 16.43 -2.37
CA GLU A 213 30.12 16.95 -1.40
C GLU A 213 29.53 16.81 0.01
N GLY A 214 30.14 15.97 0.85
CA GLY A 214 29.72 15.78 2.25
C GLY A 214 28.30 15.23 2.44
N ILE A 215 27.72 14.54 1.45
CA ILE A 215 26.34 14.07 1.50
C ILE A 215 26.13 13.01 2.59
N LYS A 216 25.07 13.17 3.39
CA LYS A 216 24.59 12.17 4.35
C LYS A 216 23.12 11.91 4.10
N VAL A 217 22.79 10.68 3.71
CA VAL A 217 21.42 10.27 3.40
C VAL A 217 20.85 9.48 4.59
N LYS A 218 19.61 9.80 5.00
CA LYS A 218 18.88 9.05 6.03
C LYS A 218 17.96 8.02 5.38
N THR A 219 18.30 6.75 5.49
CA THR A 219 17.60 5.63 4.82
C THR A 219 16.45 5.02 5.65
N PHE A 220 15.89 5.74 6.62
CA PHE A 220 15.00 5.19 7.65
C PHE A 220 13.79 4.38 7.13
N HIS A 221 13.31 4.64 5.91
CA HIS A 221 12.09 4.02 5.35
C HIS A 221 12.33 2.72 4.55
N ILE A 222 13.57 2.28 4.33
CA ILE A 222 13.87 1.12 3.44
C ILE A 222 14.02 -0.22 4.23
N ASN A 223 13.79 -0.23 5.55
CA ASN A 223 14.12 -1.39 6.39
C ASN A 223 13.11 -2.56 6.41
N TYR A 224 12.07 -2.58 5.56
CA TYR A 224 11.05 -3.63 5.61
C TYR A 224 10.54 -4.07 4.24
N ILE A 225 11.42 -4.56 3.37
CA ILE A 225 11.03 -5.49 2.30
C ILE A 225 12.17 -6.51 2.14
N VAL A 226 12.04 -7.65 2.82
CA VAL A 226 12.74 -8.90 2.51
C VAL A 226 11.69 -9.91 2.10
#